data_AF-A0A914DNK7-F1
#
_entry.id   AF-A0A914DNK7-F1
#
_cell.length_a   1.000
_cell.length_b   1.000
_cell.length_c   1.000
_cell.angle_alpha   90.00
_cell.angle_beta   90.00
_cell.angle_gamma   90.00
#
_symmetry.space_group_name_H-M   'P 1'
#
loop_
_entity.id
_entity.type
_entity.pdbx_description
1 polymer ?
#
loop_
_entity_poly.entity_id
_entity_poly.type
_entity_poly.pdbx_seq_one_letter_code
_entity_poly.pdbx_strand_id
1 'polypeptide(L)'
;MWCVWWDRSGIIHWEIIAKIGQQSFCLWWDDNDVEQRWPIPDRAGKKVHTLNSDVYLVQLDRLHAAIQVKRPRKKNNIVFHHDNAKPHVERRVIESIEDKGWDLLPHPPYSPTEAPTDYHVNRSLKNWMSNKVYDDLDELVDDVKAWIASKNKDFFARGIDMLPAKWEAVLEVDGEYAPE
;
A
#
# COMPACT_ATOMS: atom_id res chain seq x y z
N MET A 1 6.15 -8.69 -3.28
CA MET A 1 5.07 -7.70 -3.45
C MET A 1 5.22 -6.67 -2.34
N TRP A 2 4.91 -5.40 -2.62
CA TRP A 2 5.07 -4.29 -1.68
C TRP A 2 3.72 -3.68 -1.36
N CYS A 3 3.43 -3.45 -0.09
CA CYS A 3 2.21 -2.79 0.38
C CYS A 3 2.60 -1.53 1.17
N VAL A 4 1.98 -0.39 0.87
CA VAL A 4 2.27 0.88 1.56
C VAL A 4 1.01 1.68 1.75
N TRP A 5 0.84 2.18 2.97
CA TRP A 5 -0.24 3.07 3.36
C TRP A 5 0.36 4.37 3.88
N TRP A 6 -0.14 5.48 3.36
CA TRP A 6 0.46 6.79 3.53
C TRP A 6 -0.62 7.88 3.43
N ASP A 7 -0.33 9.05 4.00
CA ASP A 7 -1.16 10.25 3.86
C ASP A 7 -0.29 11.46 3.48
N ARG A 8 -0.88 12.65 3.42
CA ARG A 8 -0.15 13.91 3.12
C ARG A 8 1.04 14.18 4.05
N SER A 9 1.10 13.53 5.23
CA SER A 9 2.18 13.70 6.20
C SER A 9 3.29 12.66 6.04
N GLY A 10 3.10 11.63 5.22
CA GLY A 10 4.08 10.59 4.96
C GLY A 10 3.55 9.17 5.11
N ILE A 11 4.46 8.21 5.10
CA ILE A 11 4.14 6.80 5.31
C ILE A 11 3.60 6.58 6.72
N ILE A 12 2.54 5.79 6.82
CA ILE A 12 1.93 5.36 8.07
C ILE A 12 2.41 3.94 8.38
N HIS A 13 2.28 3.05 7.40
CA HIS A 13 2.62 1.64 7.51
C HIS A 13 3.07 1.10 6.15
N TRP A 14 3.98 0.15 6.14
CA TRP A 14 4.41 -0.54 4.93
C TRP A 14 4.85 -1.96 5.25
N GLU A 15 4.70 -2.85 4.27
CA GLU A 15 5.04 -4.26 4.40
C GLU A 15 5.60 -4.82 3.09
N ILE A 16 6.44 -5.85 3.22
CA ILE A 16 6.94 -6.64 2.10
C ILE A 16 6.39 -8.05 2.20
N ILE A 17 5.80 -8.52 1.11
CA ILE A 17 5.56 -9.94 0.90
C ILE A 17 6.73 -10.52 0.12
N ALA A 18 7.54 -11.32 0.81
CA ALA A 18 8.73 -11.96 0.26
C ALA A 18 8.66 -13.49 0.47
N LYS A 19 9.41 -14.22 -0.34
CA LYS A 19 9.58 -15.66 -0.18
C LYS A 19 10.98 -15.94 0.38
N ILE A 20 11.04 -16.66 1.49
CA ILE A 20 12.28 -17.08 2.13
C ILE A 20 12.31 -18.61 2.10
N GLY A 21 13.21 -19.17 1.29
CA GLY A 21 13.22 -20.60 0.98
C GLY A 21 11.94 -21.03 0.26
N GLN A 22 11.17 -21.95 0.84
CA GLN A 22 9.89 -22.40 0.28
C GLN A 22 8.67 -21.63 0.80
N GLN A 23 8.82 -20.82 1.85
CA GLN A 23 7.72 -20.18 2.58
C GLN A 23 7.58 -18.70 2.21
N SER A 24 6.35 -18.24 1.99
CA SER A 24 6.03 -16.82 1.84
C SER A 24 5.79 -16.17 3.21
N PHE A 25 6.29 -14.95 3.39
CA PHE A 25 6.12 -14.16 4.61
C PHE A 25 5.62 -12.76 4.27
N CYS A 26 4.81 -12.22 5.18
CA CYS A 26 4.53 -10.80 5.29
C CYS A 26 5.50 -10.21 6.32
N LEU A 27 6.31 -9.25 5.91
CA LEU A 27 7.39 -8.66 6.70
C LEU A 27 7.10 -7.17 6.92
N TRP A 28 7.32 -6.70 8.14
CA TRP A 28 7.21 -5.28 8.50
C TRP A 28 8.14 -4.96 9.67
N TRP A 29 8.39 -3.68 9.91
CA TRP A 29 9.27 -3.21 10.98
C TRP A 29 8.47 -2.35 11.95
N ASP A 30 8.75 -2.52 13.25
CA ASP A 30 8.16 -1.66 14.29
C ASP A 30 8.91 -0.32 14.41
N ASP A 31 8.49 0.52 15.36
CA ASP A 31 9.11 1.85 15.57
C ASP A 31 10.54 1.76 16.12
N ASN A 32 11.00 0.58 16.57
CA ASN A 32 12.39 0.31 17.00
C ASN A 32 13.21 -0.37 15.89
N ASP A 33 12.68 -0.41 14.66
CA ASP A 33 13.28 -1.09 13.51
C ASP A 33 13.47 -2.61 13.71
N VAL A 34 12.66 -3.22 14.59
CA VAL A 34 12.66 -4.66 14.78
C VAL A 34 11.76 -5.30 13.74
N GLU A 35 12.36 -6.19 12.95
CA GLU A 35 11.64 -6.96 11.93
C GLU A 35 10.64 -7.93 12.57
N GLN A 36 9.43 -7.91 12.03
CA GLN A 36 8.35 -8.81 12.35
C GLN A 36 8.00 -9.65 11.13
N ARG A 37 7.72 -10.93 11.34
CA ARG A 37 7.38 -11.88 10.27
C ARG A 37 6.06 -12.57 10.54
N TRP A 38 5.21 -12.60 9.52
CA TRP A 38 3.97 -13.38 9.53
C TRP A 38 4.02 -14.43 8.42
N PRO A 39 4.01 -15.73 8.74
CA PRO A 39 3.97 -16.77 7.72
C PRO A 39 2.63 -16.73 7.00
N ILE A 40 2.67 -16.72 5.66
CA ILE A 40 1.48 -16.77 4.82
C ILE A 40 1.17 -18.24 4.53
N PRO A 41 0.06 -18.80 5.04
CA PRO A 41 -0.24 -20.22 4.85
C PRO A 41 -0.43 -20.54 3.36
N ASP A 42 0.28 -21.56 2.87
CA ASP A 42 -0.01 -22.12 1.55
C ASP A 42 -1.34 -22.87 1.60
N ARG A 43 -2.38 -22.35 0.93
CA ARG A 43 -3.62 -23.12 0.77
C ARG A 43 -3.35 -24.30 -0.16
N ALA A 44 -3.28 -25.50 0.41
CA ALA A 44 -3.34 -26.82 -0.24
C ALA A 44 -2.85 -26.83 -1.71
N GLY A 45 -1.53 -26.75 -1.91
CA GLY A 45 -0.89 -26.95 -3.21
C GLY A 45 -1.02 -25.80 -4.23
N LYS A 46 -1.64 -24.67 -3.87
CA LYS A 46 -1.68 -23.48 -4.73
C LYS A 46 -0.63 -22.48 -4.24
N LYS A 47 0.39 -22.21 -5.06
CA LYS A 47 1.46 -21.23 -4.75
C LYS A 47 0.84 -19.89 -4.31
N VAL A 48 0.90 -19.54 -3.03
CA VAL A 48 0.40 -18.26 -2.53
C VAL A 48 1.49 -17.21 -2.76
N HIS A 49 1.61 -16.80 -4.03
CA HIS A 49 2.35 -15.59 -4.42
C HIS A 49 1.43 -14.36 -4.47
N THR A 50 0.17 -14.52 -4.08
CA THR A 50 -0.88 -13.52 -4.28
C THR A 50 -1.47 -13.15 -2.92
N LEU A 51 -1.53 -11.85 -2.63
CA LEU A 51 -2.27 -11.32 -1.50
C LEU A 51 -3.71 -11.86 -1.57
N ASN A 52 -4.11 -12.55 -0.50
CA ASN A 52 -5.50 -12.93 -0.31
C ASN A 52 -6.10 -12.03 0.78
N SER A 53 -7.41 -12.08 0.92
CA SER A 53 -8.11 -11.26 1.90
C SER A 53 -7.85 -11.66 3.35
N ASP A 54 -7.38 -12.87 3.65
CA ASP A 54 -6.95 -13.24 5.01
C ASP A 54 -5.72 -12.41 5.39
N VAL A 55 -4.73 -12.36 4.50
CA VAL A 55 -3.53 -11.54 4.68
C VAL A 55 -3.91 -10.07 4.73
N TYR A 56 -4.72 -9.60 3.78
CA TYR A 56 -5.10 -8.18 3.71
C TYR A 56 -5.83 -7.70 4.96
N LEU A 57 -6.75 -8.50 5.54
CA LEU A 57 -7.44 -8.15 6.79
C LEU A 57 -6.45 -7.91 7.93
N VAL A 58 -5.45 -8.78 8.08
CA VAL A 58 -4.40 -8.63 9.11
C VAL A 58 -3.56 -7.38 8.85
N GLN A 59 -3.31 -7.04 7.58
CA GLN A 59 -2.63 -5.78 7.24
C GLN A 59 -3.47 -4.55 7.61
N LEU A 60 -4.79 -4.59 7.40
CA LEU A 60 -5.69 -3.52 7.83
C LEU A 60 -5.71 -3.36 9.35
N ASP A 61 -5.63 -4.45 10.11
CA ASP A 61 -5.54 -4.37 11.58
C ASP A 61 -4.24 -3.72 12.05
N ARG A 62 -3.10 -4.07 11.42
CA ARG A 62 -1.80 -3.42 11.70
C ARG A 62 -1.79 -1.96 11.30
N LEU A 63 -2.34 -1.64 10.12
CA LEU A 63 -2.52 -0.26 9.68
C LEU A 63 -3.37 0.53 10.68
N HIS A 64 -4.47 -0.06 11.14
CA HIS A 64 -5.34 0.58 12.13
C HIS A 64 -4.57 0.91 13.40
N ALA A 65 -3.81 -0.04 13.95
CA ALA A 65 -2.93 0.21 15.09
C ALA A 65 -1.90 1.33 14.81
N ALA A 66 -1.26 1.32 13.63
CA ALA A 66 -0.30 2.35 13.23
C ALA A 66 -0.94 3.74 13.11
N ILE A 67 -2.18 3.85 12.61
CA ILE A 67 -2.93 5.11 12.55
C ILE A 67 -3.18 5.66 13.96
N GLN A 68 -3.56 4.80 14.92
CA GLN A 68 -3.83 5.23 16.30
C GLN A 68 -2.59 5.89 16.93
N VAL A 69 -1.39 5.37 16.65
CA VAL A 69 -0.12 5.89 17.16
C VAL A 69 0.37 7.10 16.36
N LYS A 70 0.44 6.99 15.04
CA LYS A 70 1.10 7.97 14.16
C LYS A 70 0.20 9.12 13.73
N ARG A 71 -1.13 9.00 13.85
CA ARG A 71 -2.13 9.99 13.42
C ARG A 71 -3.25 10.20 14.47
N PRO A 72 -2.92 10.49 15.74
CA PRO A 72 -3.90 10.54 16.83
C PRO A 72 -4.98 11.63 16.65
N ARG A 73 -4.72 12.67 15.84
CA ARG A 73 -5.68 13.75 15.53
C ARG A 73 -6.64 13.42 14.38
N LYS A 74 -6.30 12.45 13.53
CA LYS A 74 -7.10 12.09 12.33
C LYS A 74 -7.81 10.74 12.45
N LYS A 75 -7.54 9.98 13.52
CA LYS A 75 -8.04 8.60 13.70
C LYS A 75 -9.56 8.41 13.58
N ASN A 76 -10.36 9.46 13.78
CA ASN A 76 -11.83 9.41 13.72
C ASN A 76 -12.39 9.93 12.37
N ASN A 77 -11.55 10.31 11.43
CA ASN A 77 -11.97 10.83 10.13
C ASN A 77 -10.97 10.36 9.07
N ILE A 78 -11.13 9.09 8.68
CA ILE A 78 -10.27 8.43 7.70
C ILE A 78 -11.11 8.15 6.46
N VAL A 79 -10.73 8.80 5.35
CA VAL A 79 -11.16 8.40 4.02
C VAL A 79 -10.12 7.42 3.48
N PHE A 80 -10.51 6.16 3.31
CA PHE A 80 -9.64 5.08 2.89
C PHE A 80 -9.77 4.86 1.38
N HIS A 81 -8.65 4.76 0.67
CA HIS A 81 -8.63 4.49 -0.77
C HIS A 81 -7.70 3.30 -1.05
N HIS A 82 -8.20 2.34 -1.81
CA HIS A 82 -7.43 1.20 -2.33
C HIS A 82 -7.89 0.84 -3.75
N ASP A 83 -7.10 0.05 -4.47
CA ASP A 83 -7.48 -0.45 -5.79
C ASP A 83 -8.49 -1.61 -5.68
N ASN A 84 -9.16 -1.91 -6.80
CA ASN A 84 -10.19 -2.96 -6.88
C ASN A 84 -9.61 -4.37 -7.05
N ALA A 85 -8.43 -4.65 -6.50
CA ALA A 85 -7.88 -6.00 -6.52
C ALA A 85 -8.87 -6.96 -5.84
N LYS A 86 -8.98 -8.19 -6.35
CA LYS A 86 -9.93 -9.20 -5.84
C LYS A 86 -10.02 -9.31 -4.31
N PRO A 87 -8.92 -9.39 -3.55
CA PRO A 87 -9.00 -9.47 -2.09
C PRO A 87 -9.55 -8.19 -1.45
N HIS A 88 -9.40 -7.02 -2.08
CA HIS A 88 -9.79 -5.72 -1.53
C HIS A 88 -11.30 -5.48 -1.59
N VAL A 89 -11.97 -6.03 -2.60
CA VAL A 89 -13.41 -5.86 -2.83
C VAL A 89 -14.27 -6.97 -2.22
N GLU A 90 -13.66 -7.91 -1.50
CA GLU A 90 -14.44 -8.94 -0.80
C GLU A 90 -15.25 -8.35 0.34
N ARG A 91 -16.49 -8.80 0.49
CA ARG A 91 -17.44 -8.31 1.50
C ARG A 91 -16.82 -8.17 2.90
N ARG A 92 -16.11 -9.19 3.37
CA ARG A 92 -15.45 -9.20 4.69
C ARG A 92 -14.39 -8.11 4.87
N VAL A 93 -13.73 -7.71 3.78
CA VAL A 93 -12.74 -6.63 3.81
C VAL A 93 -13.45 -5.29 3.90
N ILE A 94 -14.52 -5.09 3.13
CA ILE A 94 -15.36 -3.89 3.20
C ILE A 94 -15.96 -3.75 4.61
N GLU A 95 -16.54 -4.82 5.15
CA GLU A 95 -17.07 -4.86 6.53
C GLU A 95 -15.98 -4.50 7.55
N SER A 96 -14.74 -5.01 7.39
CA SER A 96 -13.63 -4.68 8.30
C SER A 96 -13.18 -3.22 8.22
N ILE A 97 -13.29 -2.59 7.04
CA ILE A 97 -13.00 -1.15 6.85
C ILE A 97 -14.09 -0.32 7.56
N GLU A 98 -15.36 -0.70 7.40
CA GLU A 98 -16.49 -0.06 8.06
C GLU A 98 -16.43 -0.20 9.60
N ASP A 99 -16.09 -1.40 10.11
CA ASP A 99 -15.93 -1.68 11.54
C ASP A 99 -14.82 -0.83 12.19
N LYS A 100 -13.83 -0.41 11.40
CA LYS A 100 -12.76 0.51 11.83
C LYS A 100 -13.19 1.98 11.78
N GLY A 101 -14.39 2.27 11.29
CA GLY A 101 -14.94 3.63 11.12
C GLY A 101 -14.28 4.40 9.99
N TRP A 102 -13.84 3.71 8.93
CA TRP A 102 -13.21 4.33 7.77
C TRP A 102 -14.21 4.47 6.62
N ASP A 103 -14.25 5.65 6.01
CA ASP A 103 -15.05 5.91 4.83
C ASP A 103 -14.32 5.39 3.59
N LEU A 104 -14.83 4.35 2.95
CA LEU A 104 -14.22 3.81 1.74
C LEU A 104 -14.52 4.71 0.55
N LEU A 105 -13.46 5.28 -0.05
CA LEU A 105 -13.54 6.04 -1.29
C LEU A 105 -13.75 5.08 -2.48
N PRO A 106 -14.81 5.28 -3.30
CA PRO A 106 -15.01 4.45 -4.48
C PRO A 106 -13.84 4.54 -5.45
N HIS A 107 -13.46 3.40 -6.02
CA HIS A 107 -12.45 3.30 -7.07
C HIS A 107 -13.09 2.66 -8.31
N PRO A 108 -12.88 3.18 -9.53
CA PRO A 108 -13.41 2.55 -10.73
C PRO A 108 -12.62 1.28 -11.11
N PRO A 109 -13.25 0.32 -11.81
CA PRO A 109 -12.54 -0.87 -12.30
C PRO A 109 -11.44 -0.51 -13.31
N TYR A 110 -10.27 -1.12 -13.17
CA TYR A 110 -9.15 -1.01 -14.13
C TYR A 110 -8.61 0.42 -14.34
N SER A 111 -8.51 1.23 -13.28
CA SER A 111 -7.92 2.58 -13.34
C SER A 111 -6.60 2.74 -12.57
N PRO A 112 -5.48 2.11 -12.99
CA PRO A 112 -4.17 2.30 -12.36
C PRO A 112 -3.71 3.76 -12.32
N THR A 113 -4.12 4.56 -13.31
CA THR A 113 -3.79 6.00 -13.43
C THR A 113 -4.40 6.84 -12.30
N GLU A 114 -5.37 6.29 -11.56
CA GLU A 114 -6.14 6.96 -10.52
C GLU A 114 -5.74 6.55 -9.11
N ALA A 115 -4.92 5.51 -8.93
CA ALA A 115 -4.45 5.11 -7.61
C ALA A 115 -3.17 5.87 -7.21
N PRO A 116 -3.19 6.72 -6.15
CA PRO A 116 -2.01 7.50 -5.74
C PRO A 116 -0.79 6.65 -5.45
N THR A 117 -1.00 5.46 -4.89
CA THR A 117 0.10 4.54 -4.64
C THR A 117 0.77 4.08 -5.92
N ASP A 118 0.04 3.90 -7.02
CA ASP A 118 0.60 3.41 -8.29
C ASP A 118 1.32 4.50 -9.08
N TYR A 119 0.64 5.61 -9.38
CA TYR A 119 1.22 6.64 -10.23
C TYR A 119 2.31 7.47 -9.55
N HIS A 120 2.35 7.50 -8.21
CA HIS A 120 3.25 8.37 -7.45
C HIS A 120 4.30 7.58 -6.66
N VAL A 121 3.85 6.82 -5.65
CA VAL A 121 4.76 6.11 -4.73
C VAL A 121 5.48 4.97 -5.44
N ASN A 122 4.75 4.06 -6.06
CA ASN A 122 5.30 2.90 -6.78
C ASN A 122 6.14 3.35 -7.98
N ARG A 123 5.70 4.37 -8.73
CA ARG A 123 6.51 4.95 -9.82
C ARG A 123 7.84 5.49 -9.31
N SER A 124 7.83 6.28 -8.24
CA SER A 124 9.06 6.84 -7.65
C SER A 124 9.97 5.76 -7.08
N LEU A 125 9.42 4.74 -6.40
CA LEU A 125 10.18 3.64 -5.83
C LEU A 125 10.78 2.74 -6.92
N LYS A 126 10.02 2.41 -7.98
CA LYS A 126 10.53 1.67 -9.14
C LYS A 126 11.72 2.38 -9.79
N ASN A 127 11.63 3.71 -9.95
CA ASN A 127 12.73 4.50 -10.50
C ASN A 127 13.97 4.49 -9.59
N TRP A 128 13.78 4.57 -8.27
CA TRP A 128 14.88 4.49 -7.29
C TRP A 128 15.61 3.15 -7.32
N MET A 129 14.84 2.07 -7.46
CA MET A 129 15.37 0.70 -7.52
C MET A 129 15.85 0.31 -8.91
N SER A 130 15.67 1.18 -9.92
CA SER A 130 16.06 0.88 -11.30
C SER A 130 17.57 0.62 -11.37
N ASN A 131 17.94 -0.48 -12.02
CA ASN A 131 19.33 -0.92 -12.21
C ASN A 131 20.06 -1.34 -10.93
N LYS A 132 19.34 -1.56 -9.81
CA LYS A 132 19.91 -2.17 -8.61
C LYS A 132 19.66 -3.68 -8.61
N VAL A 133 20.64 -4.43 -8.15
CA VAL A 133 20.53 -5.85 -7.85
C VAL A 133 20.81 -5.98 -6.36
N TYR A 134 19.98 -6.73 -5.65
CA TYR A 134 20.13 -6.98 -4.23
C TYR A 134 20.57 -8.42 -4.02
N ASP A 135 21.59 -8.62 -3.20
CA ASP A 135 22.13 -9.94 -2.89
C ASP A 135 21.20 -10.69 -1.92
N ASP A 136 20.52 -9.96 -1.03
CA ASP A 136 19.57 -10.51 -0.08
C ASP A 136 18.40 -9.56 0.24
N LEU A 137 17.55 -10.00 1.15
CA LEU A 137 16.35 -9.27 1.57
C LEU A 137 16.68 -8.07 2.45
N ASP A 138 17.74 -8.15 3.26
CA ASP A 138 18.11 -7.08 4.18
C ASP A 138 18.63 -5.87 3.38
N GLU A 139 19.43 -6.11 2.33
CA GLU A 139 19.89 -5.06 1.42
C GLU A 139 18.72 -4.37 0.70
N LEU A 140 17.74 -5.14 0.21
CA LEU A 140 16.51 -4.59 -0.38
C LEU A 140 15.76 -3.74 0.65
N VAL A 141 15.60 -4.23 1.86
CA VAL A 141 14.88 -3.53 2.94
C VAL A 141 15.56 -2.21 3.28
N ASP A 142 16.88 -2.22 3.43
CA ASP A 142 17.66 -1.02 3.75
C ASP A 142 17.58 0.02 2.64
N ASP A 143 17.65 -0.40 1.37
CA ASP A 143 17.49 0.54 0.25
C ASP A 143 16.08 1.12 0.17
N VAL A 144 15.05 0.34 0.51
CA VAL A 144 13.69 0.88 0.60
C VAL A 144 13.54 1.81 1.80
N LYS A 145 14.10 1.50 2.97
CA LYS A 145 14.13 2.43 4.12
C LYS A 145 14.83 3.74 3.75
N ALA A 146 15.94 3.67 3.02
CA ALA A 146 16.65 4.84 2.50
C ALA A 146 15.76 5.64 1.52
N TRP A 147 15.04 4.96 0.63
CA TRP A 147 14.07 5.62 -0.24
C TRP A 147 12.98 6.34 0.56
N ILE A 148 12.40 5.69 1.58
CA ILE A 148 11.38 6.29 2.45
C ILE A 148 11.93 7.53 3.15
N ALA A 149 13.11 7.42 3.77
CA ALA A 149 13.76 8.51 4.50
C ALA A 149 14.09 9.71 3.60
N SER A 150 14.32 9.49 2.30
CA SER A 150 14.57 10.57 1.33
C SER A 150 13.31 11.34 0.91
N LYS A 151 12.10 10.88 1.25
CA LYS A 151 10.84 11.55 0.87
C LYS A 151 10.33 12.46 1.98
N ASN A 152 10.07 13.71 1.61
CA ASN A 152 9.51 14.71 2.52
C ASN A 152 7.97 14.77 2.43
N LYS A 153 7.35 15.51 3.34
CA LYS A 153 5.89 15.73 3.36
C LYS A 153 5.35 16.25 2.02
N ASP A 154 6.10 17.10 1.32
CA ASP A 154 5.65 17.72 0.07
C ASP A 154 5.57 16.69 -1.05
N PHE A 155 6.44 15.68 -1.05
CA PHE A 155 6.32 14.54 -1.95
C PHE A 155 4.97 13.85 -1.78
N PHE A 156 4.60 13.46 -0.56
CA PHE A 156 3.33 12.78 -0.31
C PHE A 156 2.13 13.70 -0.57
N ALA A 157 2.17 14.94 -0.11
CA ALA A 157 1.11 15.92 -0.37
C ALA A 157 0.83 16.07 -1.86
N ARG A 158 1.86 16.24 -2.71
CA ARG A 158 1.71 16.31 -4.17
C ARG A 158 1.02 15.08 -4.75
N GLY A 159 1.36 13.88 -4.27
CA GLY A 159 0.74 12.65 -4.73
C GLY A 159 -0.78 12.66 -4.57
N ILE A 160 -1.29 13.13 -3.41
CA ILE A 160 -2.72 13.26 -3.14
C ILE A 160 -3.33 14.46 -3.88
N ASP A 161 -2.63 15.59 -3.92
CA ASP A 161 -3.13 16.82 -4.52
C ASP A 161 -3.30 16.72 -6.06
N MET A 162 -2.67 15.72 -6.69
CA MET A 162 -2.87 15.39 -8.11
C MET A 162 -4.18 14.65 -8.41
N LEU A 163 -4.88 14.12 -7.39
CA LEU A 163 -6.11 13.34 -7.58
C LEU A 163 -7.20 14.09 -8.35
N PRO A 164 -7.57 15.35 -8.00
CA PRO A 164 -8.64 16.06 -8.70
C PRO A 164 -8.34 16.24 -10.19
N ALA A 165 -7.13 16.69 -10.53
CA ALA A 165 -6.71 16.87 -11.92
C ALA A 165 -6.69 15.54 -12.70
N LYS A 166 -6.33 14.44 -12.03
CA LYS A 166 -6.38 13.10 -12.65
C LYS A 166 -7.80 12.63 -12.90
N TRP A 167 -8.72 12.87 -11.98
CA TRP A 167 -10.14 12.56 -12.18
C TRP A 167 -10.75 13.41 -13.30
N GLU A 168 -10.42 14.71 -13.36
CA GLU A 168 -10.82 15.59 -14.46
C GLU A 168 -10.32 15.07 -15.81
N ALA A 169 -9.04 14.70 -15.91
CA ALA A 169 -8.48 14.16 -17.14
C ALA A 169 -9.18 12.87 -17.61
N VAL A 170 -9.62 12.00 -16.69
CA VAL A 170 -10.39 10.78 -17.03
C VAL A 170 -11.80 11.14 -17.53
N LEU A 171 -12.44 12.16 -16.95
CA LEU A 171 -13.74 12.63 -17.41
C LEU A 171 -13.69 13.27 -18.80
N GLU A 172 -12.61 14.00 -19.11
CA GLU A 172 -12.43 14.65 -20.43
C GLU A 172 -12.25 13.67 -21.60
N VAL A 173 -11.84 12.44 -21.32
CA VAL A 173 -11.66 11.37 -22.31
C VAL A 173 -12.77 10.30 -22.24
N ASP A 174 -13.93 10.64 -21.67
CA ASP A 174 -15.09 9.74 -21.50
C ASP A 174 -14.74 8.39 -20.84
N GLY A 175 -13.77 8.37 -19.93
CA GLY A 175 -13.33 7.16 -19.23
C GLY A 175 -12.30 6.30 -20.00
N GLU A 176 -11.79 6.78 -21.14
CA GLU A 176 -10.61 6.18 -21.77
C GLU A 176 -9.31 6.52 -21.00
N TYR A 177 -8.21 5.86 -21.34
CA TYR A 177 -6.92 6.15 -20.69
C TYR A 177 -6.39 7.51 -21.14
N ALA A 178 -6.38 8.51 -20.25
CA ALA A 178 -5.67 9.76 -20.50
C ALA A 178 -4.17 9.49 -20.72
N PRO A 179 -3.53 10.09 -21.73
CA PRO A 179 -2.10 9.88 -22.00
C PRO A 179 -1.22 10.35 -20.84
N GLU A 180 -0.13 9.61 -20.58
CA GLU A 180 0.83 9.83 -19.47
C GLU A 180 1.64 11.13 -19.54
#